data_AF-A0A0G0PBP5-F1
#
_entry.id   AF-A0A0G0PBP5-F1
#
_cell.length_a   1.000
_cell.length_b   1.000
_cell.length_c   1.000
_cell.angle_alpha   90.00
_cell.angle_beta   90.00
_cell.angle_gamma   90.00
#
_symmetry.space_group_name_H-M   'P 1'
#
loop_
_entity.id
_entity.type
_entity.pdbx_description
1 polymer ?
#
loop_
_entity_poly.entity_id
_entity_poly.type
_entity_poly.pdbx_seq_one_letter_code
_entity_poly.pdbx_strand_id
1 'polypeptide(L)'
;MFEVNLSEVLEKLSPRKKYLSIPKYPPIIEDLSIEINPKIKYGAIVNVIAAQSKLVNKVELLDEYRNKKTFRITYLSRERNLTNEDISPIREKIIKAMKANFKATQI
;
A
#
# COMPACT_ATOMS: atom_id res chain seq x y z
N MET A 1 3.03 27.11 -12.07
CA MET A 1 3.80 27.73 -10.96
C MET A 1 3.20 27.22 -9.66
N PHE A 2 4.01 26.73 -8.73
CA PHE A 2 3.54 26.30 -7.41
C PHE A 2 4.28 27.11 -6.35
N GLU A 3 3.62 27.38 -5.21
CA GLU A 3 4.18 28.12 -4.07
C GLU A 3 3.92 27.31 -2.80
N VAL A 4 4.86 27.34 -1.86
CA VAL A 4 4.77 26.62 -0.58
C VAL A 4 5.20 27.55 0.55
N ASN A 5 4.41 27.59 1.63
CA ASN A 5 4.75 28.31 2.85
C ASN A 5 5.79 27.52 3.66
N LEU A 6 7.04 27.99 3.67
CA LEU A 6 8.14 27.32 4.35
C LEU A 6 7.95 27.28 5.88
N SER A 7 7.38 28.34 6.47
CA SER A 7 7.20 28.41 7.93
C SER A 7 6.27 27.32 8.45
N GLU A 8 5.15 27.08 7.75
CA GLU A 8 4.21 26.00 8.10
C GLU A 8 4.82 24.60 7.96
N VAL A 9 5.72 24.41 6.97
CA VAL A 9 6.42 23.14 6.79
C VAL A 9 7.40 22.91 7.94
N LEU A 10 8.16 23.94 8.32
CA LEU A 10 9.16 23.88 9.38
C LEU A 10 8.54 23.55 10.75
N GLU A 11 7.37 24.10 11.07
CA GLU A 11 6.66 23.80 12.32
C GLU A 11 6.25 22.33 12.45
N LYS A 12 5.98 21.66 11.34
CA LYS A 12 5.56 20.25 11.32
C LYS A 12 6.73 19.28 11.19
N LEU A 13 7.95 19.78 11.04
CA LEU A 13 9.13 18.92 10.98
C LEU A 13 9.36 18.27 12.35
N SER A 14 9.36 16.93 12.37
CA SER A 14 9.81 16.17 13.53
C SER A 14 11.33 15.93 13.43
N PRO A 15 12.17 16.58 14.26
CA PRO A 15 13.63 16.46 14.17
C PRO A 15 14.15 15.09 14.62
N ARG A 16 13.31 14.27 15.28
CA ARG A 16 13.70 12.97 15.82
C ARG A 16 13.40 11.85 14.83
N LYS A 17 14.43 11.39 14.11
CA LYS A 17 14.39 10.09 13.45
C LYS A 17 14.30 9.01 14.53
N LYS A 18 13.13 8.37 14.67
CA LYS A 18 12.99 7.18 15.50
C LYS A 18 13.66 6.02 14.79
N TYR A 19 14.63 5.39 15.44
CA TYR A 19 15.23 4.17 14.93
C TYR A 19 14.16 3.08 14.82
N LEU A 20 14.07 2.48 13.64
CA LEU A 20 13.26 1.29 13.40
C LEU A 20 14.25 0.14 13.21
N SER A 21 14.11 -0.89 14.04
CA SER A 21 14.92 -2.12 13.93
C SER A 21 14.85 -2.69 12.53
N ILE A 22 16.00 -3.08 11.99
CA ILE A 22 16.10 -3.78 10.71
C ILE A 22 15.24 -5.06 10.81
N PRO A 23 14.35 -5.32 9.84
CA PRO A 23 13.56 -6.54 9.84
C PRO A 23 14.46 -7.77 9.83
N LYS A 24 14.21 -8.72 10.74
CA LYS A 24 14.97 -9.97 10.82
C LYS A 24 14.52 -11.01 9.81
N TYR A 25 13.30 -10.86 9.28
CA TYR A 25 12.67 -11.82 8.38
C TYR A 25 12.48 -11.18 6.99
N PRO A 26 12.58 -11.98 5.91
CA PRO A 26 12.41 -11.49 4.56
C PRO A 26 10.96 -11.05 4.29
N PRO A 27 10.76 -10.05 3.41
CA PRO A 27 9.43 -9.71 2.93
C PRO A 27 8.93 -10.71 1.88
N ILE A 28 7.61 -10.78 1.72
CA ILE A 28 6.97 -11.36 0.54
C ILE A 28 6.41 -10.22 -0.29
N ILE A 29 6.71 -10.24 -1.59
CA ILE A 29 6.30 -9.19 -2.53
C ILE A 29 5.35 -9.80 -3.54
N GLU A 30 4.23 -9.12 -3.76
CA GLU A 30 3.23 -9.51 -4.75
C GLU A 30 2.79 -8.31 -5.56
N ASP A 31 2.62 -8.52 -6.86
CA ASP A 31 2.06 -7.53 -7.76
C ASP A 31 0.58 -7.85 -8.01
N LEU A 32 -0.30 -6.90 -7.71
CA LEU A 32 -1.75 -7.03 -7.86
C LEU A 32 -2.26 -6.03 -8.88
N SER A 33 -2.77 -6.56 -10.00
CA SER A 33 -3.43 -5.78 -11.04
C SER A 33 -4.93 -5.66 -10.77
N ILE A 34 -5.43 -4.43 -10.79
CA ILE A 34 -6.86 -4.15 -10.64
C ILE A 34 -7.35 -3.23 -11.74
N GLU A 35 -8.53 -3.53 -12.27
CA GLU A 35 -9.29 -2.61 -13.08
C GLU A 35 -10.12 -1.70 -12.18
N ILE A 36 -9.91 -0.40 -12.32
CA ILE A 36 -10.52 0.61 -11.49
C ILE A 36 -10.77 1.87 -12.33
N ASN A 37 -11.77 2.67 -11.94
CA ASN A 37 -12.01 3.94 -12.62
C ASN A 37 -10.75 4.84 -12.51
N PRO A 38 -10.21 5.35 -13.62
CA PRO A 38 -8.97 6.13 -13.63
C PRO A 38 -9.07 7.41 -12.81
N LYS A 39 -10.29 7.93 -12.58
CA LYS A 39 -10.53 9.13 -11.75
C LYS A 39 -10.24 8.91 -10.25
N ILE A 40 -10.09 7.67 -9.80
CA ILE A 40 -9.83 7.37 -8.39
C ILE A 40 -8.36 7.67 -8.07
N LYS A 41 -8.17 8.52 -7.06
CA LYS A 41 -6.85 8.97 -6.60
C LYS A 41 -6.05 7.81 -6.01
N TYR A 42 -4.77 7.75 -6.36
CA TYR A 42 -3.80 6.76 -5.85
C TYR A 42 -3.80 6.66 -4.31
N GLY A 43 -3.76 7.80 -3.61
CA GLY A 43 -3.73 7.81 -2.15
C GLY A 43 -4.93 7.12 -1.49
N ALA A 44 -6.12 7.20 -2.11
CA ALA A 44 -7.29 6.49 -1.59
C ALA A 44 -7.14 4.96 -1.71
N ILE A 45 -6.57 4.50 -2.83
CA ILE A 45 -6.32 3.07 -3.09
C ILE A 45 -5.29 2.53 -2.09
N VAL A 46 -4.16 3.22 -1.96
CA VAL A 46 -3.09 2.85 -1.01
C VAL A 46 -3.62 2.75 0.41
N ASN A 47 -4.42 3.73 0.85
CA ASN A 47 -4.99 3.73 2.19
C ASN A 47 -5.91 2.54 2.42
N VAL A 48 -6.75 2.19 1.44
CA VAL A 48 -7.64 1.02 1.53
C VAL A 48 -6.84 -0.28 1.61
N ILE A 49 -5.80 -0.44 0.80
CA ILE A 49 -4.93 -1.63 0.81
C ILE A 49 -4.18 -1.74 2.15
N ALA A 50 -3.53 -0.66 2.60
CA ALA A 50 -2.76 -0.62 3.84
C ALA A 50 -3.63 -0.88 5.09
N ALA A 51 -4.90 -0.49 5.06
CA ALA A 51 -5.82 -0.71 6.17
C ALA A 51 -6.21 -2.18 6.40
N GLN A 52 -5.97 -3.08 5.43
CA GLN A 52 -6.44 -4.47 5.54
C GLN A 52 -5.64 -5.33 6.52
N SER A 53 -4.36 -4.99 6.75
CA SER A 53 -3.50 -5.73 7.67
C SER A 53 -2.27 -4.93 8.07
N LYS A 54 -1.85 -5.09 9.33
CA LYS A 54 -0.57 -4.55 9.84
C LYS A 54 0.65 -5.16 9.15
N LEU A 55 0.47 -6.30 8.47
CA LEU A 55 1.54 -6.96 7.71
C LEU A 55 1.80 -6.30 6.35
N VAL A 56 0.88 -5.45 5.86
CA VAL A 56 1.12 -4.65 4.66
C VAL A 56 2.10 -3.53 5.02
N ASN A 57 3.36 -3.71 4.65
CA ASN A 57 4.43 -2.77 5.01
C ASN A 57 4.61 -1.67 3.96
N LYS A 58 4.38 -1.97 2.69
CA LYS A 58 4.51 -1.00 1.59
C LYS A 58 3.54 -1.33 0.46
N VAL A 59 3.00 -0.29 -0.16
CA VAL A 59 2.16 -0.38 -1.36
C VAL A 59 2.68 0.66 -2.35
N GLU A 60 2.99 0.22 -3.57
CA GLU A 60 3.58 1.07 -4.62
C GLU A 60 2.80 0.89 -5.91
N LEU A 61 2.56 1.98 -6.64
CA LEU A 61 2.08 1.88 -8.03
C LEU A 61 3.26 1.47 -8.90
N LEU A 62 3.16 0.29 -9.49
CA LEU A 62 4.18 -0.23 -10.42
C LEU A 62 3.89 0.22 -11.86
N ASP A 63 2.64 0.09 -12.27
CA ASP A 63 2.21 0.41 -13.63
C ASP A 63 0.76 0.91 -13.67
N GLU A 64 0.46 1.73 -14.67
CA GLU A 64 -0.88 2.22 -14.98
C GLU A 64 -1.10 2.15 -16.49
N TYR A 65 -2.04 1.29 -16.90
CA TYR A 65 -2.43 1.12 -18.29
C TYR A 65 -3.95 1.23 -18.44
N ARG A 66 -4.42 2.32 -19.05
CA ARG A 66 -5.84 2.64 -19.23
C ARG A 66 -6.58 2.67 -17.89
N ASN A 67 -7.47 1.70 -17.66
CA ASN A 67 -8.23 1.54 -16.42
C ASN A 67 -7.57 0.54 -15.47
N LYS A 68 -6.42 -0.04 -15.84
CA LYS A 68 -5.71 -1.03 -15.05
C LYS A 68 -4.58 -0.36 -14.29
N LYS A 69 -4.47 -0.67 -13.00
CA LYS A 69 -3.38 -0.23 -12.14
C LYS A 69 -2.76 -1.45 -11.48
N THR A 70 -1.45 -1.58 -11.56
CA THR A 70 -0.68 -2.66 -10.96
C THR A 70 -0.01 -2.14 -9.71
N PHE A 71 -0.33 -2.75 -8.57
CA PHE A 71 0.22 -2.37 -7.28
C PHE A 71 1.18 -3.43 -6.77
N ARG A 72 2.41 -3.02 -6.45
CA ARG A 72 3.35 -3.86 -5.71
C ARG A 72 3.07 -3.74 -4.22
N ILE A 73 2.69 -4.85 -3.60
CA ILE A 73 2.39 -4.95 -2.18
C ILE A 73 3.53 -5.74 -1.52
N THR A 74 4.18 -5.12 -0.55
CA THR A 74 5.22 -5.75 0.26
C THR A 74 4.64 -6.12 1.61
N TYR A 75 4.54 -7.42 1.87
CA TYR A 75 4.17 -7.98 3.16
C TYR A 75 5.41 -8.25 4.00
N LEU A 76 5.37 -7.87 5.28
CA LEU A 76 6.51 -8.06 6.18
C LEU A 76 6.03 -8.27 7.62
N SER A 77 6.57 -9.29 8.27
CA SER A 77 6.48 -9.47 9.72
C SER A 77 7.86 -9.25 10.35
N ARG A 78 7.88 -8.64 11.53
CA ARG A 78 9.11 -8.48 12.33
C ARG A 78 9.34 -9.63 13.31
N GLU A 79 8.36 -10.51 13.46
CA GLU A 79 8.33 -11.55 14.50
C GLU A 79 8.50 -12.95 13.93
N ARG A 80 8.17 -13.17 12.65
CA ARG A 80 8.29 -14.49 11.99
C ARG A 80 8.40 -14.38 10.47
N ASN A 81 8.77 -15.50 9.84
CA ASN A 81 8.60 -15.68 8.40
C ASN A 81 7.11 -15.70 8.06
N LEU A 82 6.76 -15.06 6.95
CA LEU A 82 5.43 -15.15 6.37
C LEU A 82 5.38 -16.31 5.37
N THR A 83 4.24 -17.00 5.31
CA THR A 83 3.95 -18.00 4.29
C THR A 83 2.85 -17.50 3.36
N ASN A 84 2.64 -18.22 2.26
CA ASN A 84 1.54 -17.91 1.35
C ASN A 84 0.16 -18.10 2.03
N GLU A 85 0.07 -19.01 3.00
CA GLU A 85 -1.15 -19.24 3.80
C GLU A 85 -1.48 -18.05 4.71
N ASP A 86 -0.46 -17.33 5.20
CA ASP A 86 -0.66 -16.10 5.99
C ASP A 86 -1.17 -14.94 5.13
N ILE A 87 -0.73 -14.88 3.87
CA ILE A 87 -0.97 -13.75 2.96
C ILE A 87 -2.27 -13.91 2.18
N SER A 88 -2.63 -15.13 1.79
CA SER A 88 -3.85 -15.43 1.04
C SER A 88 -5.12 -14.79 1.65
N PRO A 89 -5.42 -14.91 2.95
CA PRO A 89 -6.59 -14.25 3.54
C PRO A 89 -6.50 -12.71 3.54
N ILE A 90 -5.29 -12.14 3.56
CA ILE A 90 -5.08 -10.68 3.47
C ILE A 90 -5.34 -10.22 2.04
N ARG A 91 -4.83 -10.95 1.05
CA ARG A 91 -5.08 -10.70 -0.38
C ARG A 91 -6.58 -10.70 -0.67
N GLU A 92 -7.31 -11.69 -0.18
CA GLU A 92 -8.77 -11.75 -0.34
C GLU A 92 -9.49 -10.56 0.29
N LYS A 93 -9.07 -10.13 1.50
CA LYS A 93 -9.60 -8.92 2.13
C LYS A 93 -9.34 -7.68 1.29
N ILE A 94 -8.14 -7.54 0.73
CA ILE A 94 -7.79 -6.45 -0.17
C ILE A 94 -8.71 -6.45 -1.39
N ILE A 95 -8.84 -7.58 -2.08
CA ILE A 95 -9.71 -7.69 -3.26
C ILE A 95 -11.17 -7.35 -2.91
N LYS A 96 -11.67 -7.84 -1.77
CA LYS A 96 -13.03 -7.56 -1.30
C LYS A 96 -13.21 -6.07 -0.98
N ALA A 97 -12.25 -5.44 -0.32
CA ALA A 97 -12.28 -4.02 -0.01
C ALA A 97 -12.24 -3.15 -1.28
N MET A 98 -11.42 -3.53 -2.26
CA MET A 98 -11.33 -2.84 -3.55
C MET A 98 -12.63 -2.96 -4.36
N LYS A 99 -13.27 -4.15 -4.35
CA LYS A 99 -14.60 -4.36 -4.92
C LYS A 99 -15.65 -3.49 -4.25
N ALA A 100 -15.69 -3.45 -2.92
CA ALA A 100 -16.71 -2.72 -2.17
C ALA A 100 -16.58 -1.19 -2.30
N ASN A 101 -15.36 -0.65 -2.20
CA ASN A 101 -15.14 0.80 -2.20
C ASN A 101 -15.10 1.41 -3.60
N PHE A 102 -14.63 0.65 -4.59
CA PHE A 102 -14.31 1.20 -5.90
C PHE A 102 -14.94 0.46 -7.08
N LYS A 103 -15.75 -0.57 -6.82
CA LYS A 103 -16.27 -1.49 -7.85
C LYS A 103 -15.15 -2.07 -8.72
N ALA A 104 -13.97 -2.26 -8.14
CA ALA A 104 -12.79 -2.70 -8.85
C ALA A 104 -12.85 -4.21 -9.12
N THR A 105 -12.31 -4.64 -10.26
CA THR A 105 -12.24 -6.06 -10.64
C THR A 105 -10.78 -6.46 -10.74
N GLN A 106 -10.39 -7.57 -10.10
CA GLN A 106 -9.06 -8.13 -10.26
C GLN A 106 -8.95 -8.79 -11.64
N ILE A 107 -7.81 -8.59 -12.32
CA ILE A 107 -7.50 -9.18 -13.63
C ILE A 107 -6.23 -10.01 -13.51
#